data_AF-A0A732EH88-F1
#
_entry.id   AF-A0A732EH88-F1
#
_cell.length_a   1.000
_cell.length_b   1.000
_cell.length_c   1.000
_cell.angle_alpha   90.00
_cell.angle_beta   90.00
_cell.angle_gamma   90.00
#
_symmetry.space_group_name_H-M   'P 1'
#
loop_
_entity.id
_entity.type
_entity.pdbx_description
1 polymer ?
#
loop_
_entity_poly.entity_id
_entity_poly.type
_entity_poly.pdbx_seq_one_letter_code
_entity_poly.pdbx_strand_id
1 'polypeptide(L)'
;MNRRQSDHLMMIIISLTILIIILTYFIEINSVVHGQGVITTKDNAQLISLSKGGTIQDIYVAEGDTVKKGELLAKVVNLDL
;
A
#
# COMPACT_ATOMS: atom_id res chain seq x y z
N MET A 1 29.92 55.47 24.95
CA MET A 1 29.40 54.11 24.67
C MET A 1 29.88 53.17 25.77
N ASN A 2 29.02 52.82 26.74
CA ASN A 2 29.41 52.03 27.92
C ASN A 2 29.68 50.57 27.52
N ARG A 3 30.96 50.19 27.38
CA ARG A 3 31.41 48.81 27.02
C ARG A 3 30.68 47.72 27.81
N ARG A 4 30.41 47.94 29.10
CA ARG A 4 29.68 47.01 29.98
C ARG A 4 28.26 46.70 29.50
N GLN A 5 27.55 47.68 28.91
CA GLN A 5 26.19 47.49 28.41
C GLN A 5 26.17 46.63 27.15
N SER A 6 27.18 46.80 26.28
CA SER A 6 27.36 45.95 25.09
C SER A 6 27.65 44.49 25.47
N ASP A 7 28.45 44.27 26.53
CA ASP A 7 28.74 42.92 27.02
C ASP A 7 27.50 42.22 27.60
N HIS A 8 26.65 42.94 28.34
CA HIS A 8 25.37 42.41 28.82
C HIS A 8 24.41 42.05 27.68
N LEU A 9 24.33 42.89 26.64
CA LEU A 9 23.52 42.59 25.46
C LEU A 9 24.04 41.34 24.74
N MET A 10 25.36 41.18 24.62
CA MET A 10 25.97 40.02 23.98
C MET A 10 25.72 38.73 24.78
N MET A 11 25.80 38.77 26.12
CA MET A 11 25.46 37.64 26.98
C MET A 11 23.98 37.23 26.86
N ILE A 12 23.06 38.21 26.77
CA ILE A 12 21.63 37.93 26.59
C ILE A 12 21.38 37.24 25.25
N ILE A 13 22.00 37.71 24.17
CA ILE A 13 21.85 37.11 22.83
C ILE A 13 22.37 35.67 22.83
N ILE A 14 23.52 35.41 23.45
CA ILE A 14 24.09 34.07 23.58
C ILE A 14 23.16 33.17 24.39
N SER A 15 22.66 33.64 25.53
CA SER A 15 21.73 32.89 26.38
C SER A 15 20.43 32.55 25.64
N LEU A 16 19.88 33.50 24.87
CA LEU A 16 18.66 33.29 24.09
C LEU A 16 18.88 32.26 22.98
N THR A 17 20.04 32.31 22.33
CA THR A 17 20.40 31.36 21.27
C THR A 17 20.51 29.94 21.82
N ILE A 18 21.17 29.77 22.97
CA ILE A 18 21.30 28.47 23.65
C ILE A 18 19.92 27.94 24.06
N LEU A 19 19.05 28.81 24.56
CA LEU A 19 17.68 28.45 24.94
C LEU A 19 16.89 27.88 23.75
N ILE A 20 16.97 28.52 22.58
CA ILE A 20 16.25 28.07 21.37
C ILE A 20 16.76 26.71 20.88
N ILE A 21 18.07 26.45 20.99
CA ILE A 21 18.67 25.16 20.61
C ILE A 21 18.15 24.06 21.54
N ILE A 22 18.11 24.32 22.85
CA ILE A 22 17.57 23.38 23.83
C ILE A 22 16.11 23.07 23.54
N LEU A 23 15.29 24.10 23.28
CA LEU A 23 13.88 23.91 22.96
C LEU A 23 13.68 23.05 21.70
N THR A 24 14.44 23.32 20.64
CA THR A 24 14.37 22.53 19.38
C THR A 24 14.72 21.06 19.59
N TYR A 25 15.66 20.77 20.50
CA TYR A 25 16.05 19.38 20.81
C TYR A 25 14.90 18.56 21.41
N PHE A 26 14.01 19.19 22.18
CA PHE A 26 12.84 18.53 22.77
C PHE A 26 11.65 18.40 21.81
N ILE A 27 11.74 18.91 20.58
CA ILE A 27 10.66 18.82 19.59
C ILE A 27 10.76 17.49 18.83
N GLU A 28 9.89 16.54 19.18
CA GLU A 28 9.70 15.33 18.38
C GLU A 28 8.90 15.64 17.12
N ILE A 29 9.47 15.36 15.94
CA ILE A 29 8.78 15.51 14.66
C ILE A 29 7.91 14.28 14.44
N ASN A 30 6.60 14.41 14.68
CA ASN A 30 5.65 13.32 14.42
C ASN A 30 5.31 13.27 12.91
N SER A 31 5.89 12.31 12.19
CA SER A 31 5.58 12.09 10.78
C SER A 31 4.56 10.95 10.65
N VAL A 32 3.33 11.27 10.27
CA VAL A 32 2.28 10.27 9.99
C VAL A 32 2.27 10.01 8.48
N VAL A 33 2.79 8.86 8.08
CA VAL A 33 2.73 8.38 6.69
C VAL A 33 1.47 7.54 6.49
N HIS A 34 0.57 8.02 5.63
CA HIS A 34 -0.62 7.27 5.24
C HIS A 34 -0.28 6.41 4.02
N GLY A 35 0.11 5.16 4.25
CA GLY A 35 0.27 4.18 3.18
C GLY A 35 -1.09 3.63 2.77
N GLN A 36 -1.49 3.84 1.51
CA GLN A 36 -2.62 3.12 0.92
C GLN A 36 -2.09 1.80 0.34
N GLY A 37 -2.56 0.68 0.88
CA GLY A 37 -2.27 -0.66 0.36
C GLY A 37 -3.54 -1.30 -0.20
N VAL A 38 -3.47 -1.83 -1.41
CA VAL A 38 -4.51 -2.68 -1.99
C VAL A 38 -4.04 -4.13 -1.90
N ILE A 39 -4.87 -4.99 -1.32
CA ILE A 39 -4.60 -6.43 -1.25
C ILE A 39 -5.24 -7.06 -2.49
N THR A 40 -4.42 -7.35 -3.50
CA THR A 40 -4.87 -8.10 -4.69
C THR A 40 -4.27 -9.50 -4.61
N THR A 41 -5.13 -10.51 -4.76
CA THR A 41 -4.69 -11.90 -4.93
C THR A 41 -3.85 -11.99 -6.20
N LYS A 42 -2.62 -12.51 -6.08
CA LYS A 42 -1.73 -12.77 -7.22
C LYS A 42 -2.21 -13.96 -8.07
N ASP A 43 -3.29 -14.59 -7.66
CA ASP A 43 -3.90 -15.71 -8.36
C ASP A 43 -4.34 -15.27 -9.74
N ASN A 44 -3.76 -15.94 -10.74
CA ASN A 44 -4.04 -15.72 -12.13
C ASN A 44 -5.53 -16.02 -12.36
N ALA A 45 -6.38 -14.99 -12.38
CA ALA A 45 -7.75 -15.10 -12.83
C ALA A 45 -7.73 -15.49 -14.32
N GLN A 46 -7.58 -16.79 -14.58
CA GLN A 46 -7.52 -17.32 -15.93
C GLN A 46 -8.94 -17.44 -16.44
N LEU A 47 -9.32 -16.57 -17.37
CA LEU A 47 -10.56 -16.71 -18.11
C LEU A 47 -10.44 -17.94 -19.02
N ILE A 48 -11.18 -19.00 -18.68
CA ILE A 48 -11.26 -20.21 -19.50
C ILE A 48 -12.41 -20.00 -20.50
N SER A 49 -12.04 -19.84 -21.77
CA SER A 49 -12.97 -19.68 -22.89
C SER A 49 -12.84 -20.85 -23.85
N LEU A 50 -13.96 -21.25 -24.46
CA LEU A 50 -13.98 -22.31 -25.47
C LEU A 50 -13.44 -21.77 -26.80
N SER A 51 -12.46 -22.46 -27.39
CA SER A 51 -11.86 -22.07 -28.68
C SER A 51 -12.79 -22.30 -29.88
N LYS A 52 -13.81 -23.15 -29.73
CA LYS A 52 -14.84 -23.43 -30.73
C LYS A 52 -16.20 -23.30 -30.02
N GLY A 53 -17.19 -22.74 -30.71
CA GLY A 53 -18.55 -22.61 -30.16
C GLY A 53 -19.17 -23.97 -29.81
N GLY A 54 -20.29 -23.98 -29.09
CA GLY A 54 -20.98 -25.22 -28.70
C GLY A 54 -22.02 -24.95 -27.60
N THR A 55 -22.90 -25.93 -27.35
CA THR A 55 -23.89 -25.83 -26.27
C THR A 55 -23.32 -26.47 -25.00
N ILE A 56 -23.38 -25.74 -23.89
CA ILE A 56 -22.99 -26.27 -22.58
C ILE A 56 -24.00 -27.36 -22.20
N GLN A 57 -23.51 -28.58 -21.96
CA GLN A 57 -24.36 -29.70 -21.56
C GLN A 57 -24.42 -29.80 -20.04
N ASP A 58 -23.28 -29.77 -19.36
CA ASP A 58 -23.18 -29.88 -17.91
C ASP A 58 -22.08 -28.94 -17.36
N ILE A 59 -22.29 -28.39 -16.17
CA ILE A 59 -21.31 -27.62 -15.40
C ILE A 59 -21.09 -28.36 -14.07
N TYR A 60 -19.85 -28.67 -13.74
CA TYR A 60 -19.50 -29.49 -12.56
C TYR A 60 -18.92 -28.69 -11.39
N VAL A 61 -18.80 -27.36 -11.53
CA VAL A 61 -18.18 -26.48 -10.54
C VAL A 61 -19.04 -25.23 -10.30
N ALA A 62 -19.01 -24.71 -9.07
CA ALA A 62 -19.69 -23.48 -8.68
C ALA A 62 -18.71 -22.42 -8.13
N GLU A 63 -19.22 -21.21 -7.93
CA GLU A 63 -18.43 -20.12 -7.33
C GLU A 63 -18.01 -20.50 -5.90
N GLY A 64 -16.71 -20.37 -5.62
CA GLY A 64 -16.12 -20.73 -4.33
C GLY A 64 -15.55 -22.15 -4.25
N ASP A 65 -15.75 -23.00 -5.27
CA ASP A 65 -15.16 -24.33 -5.30
C ASP A 65 -13.65 -24.29 -5.57
N THR A 66 -12.90 -25.14 -4.84
CA THR A 66 -11.46 -25.30 -5.03
C THR A 66 -11.19 -26.43 -6.02
N VAL A 67 -10.66 -26.09 -7.20
CA VAL A 67 -10.39 -27.05 -8.28
C VAL A 67 -8.91 -27.39 -8.41
N LYS A 68 -8.59 -28.60 -8.86
CA LYS A 68 -7.22 -29.05 -9.12
C LYS A 68 -6.89 -29.01 -10.61
N LYS A 69 -5.59 -28.95 -10.94
CA LYS A 69 -5.14 -29.02 -12.34
C LYS A 69 -5.60 -30.34 -12.98
N GLY A 70 -6.36 -30.23 -14.07
CA GLY A 70 -6.88 -31.36 -14.83
C GLY A 70 -8.28 -31.81 -14.41
N GLU A 71 -8.92 -31.11 -13.48
CA GLU A 71 -10.30 -31.37 -13.08
C GLU A 71 -11.30 -30.94 -14.17
N LEU A 72 -12.38 -31.71 -14.32
CA LEU A 72 -13.41 -31.43 -15.30
C LEU A 72 -14.31 -30.30 -14.79
N LEU A 73 -14.27 -29.15 -15.45
CA LEU A 73 -15.06 -27.98 -15.04
C LEU A 73 -16.44 -27.94 -15.68
N ALA A 74 -16.52 -28.22 -16.99
CA ALA A 74 -17.76 -28.22 -17.75
C ALA A 74 -17.65 -29.14 -18.97
N LYS A 75 -18.79 -29.68 -19.41
CA LYS A 75 -18.92 -30.47 -20.62
C LYS A 75 -19.70 -29.69 -21.67
N VAL A 76 -19.14 -29.63 -22.87
CA VAL A 76 -19.71 -28.89 -24.00
C VAL A 76 -19.86 -29.84 -25.18
N VAL A 77 -21.00 -29.75 -25.87
CA VAL A 77 -21.25 -30.49 -27.11
C VAL A 77 -21.26 -29.49 -28.26
N ASN A 78 -20.42 -29.73 -29.26
CA ASN A 78 -20.45 -29.03 -30.53
C ASN A 78 -20.95 -30.01 -31.60
N LEU A 79 -21.93 -29.58 -32.41
CA LEU A 79 -22.56 -30.39 -33.44
C LEU A 79 -21.84 -30.28 -34.80
N ASP A 80 -20.82 -29.44 -34.91
CA ASP A 80 -20.11 -29.12 -36.16
C ASP A 80 -18.79 -29.91 -36.34
N LEU A 81 -18.71 -31.14 -35.80
CA LEU A 81 -17.56 -32.05 -35.97
C LEU A 81 -17.86 -33.17 -36.96
#